data_AF-A0A1B1IEN1-F1
#
_entry.id   AF-A0A1B1IEN1-F1
#
_cell.length_a   1.000
_cell.length_b   1.000
_cell.length_c   1.000
_cell.angle_alpha   90.00
_cell.angle_beta   90.00
_cell.angle_gamma   90.00
#
_symmetry.space_group_name_H-M   'P 1'
#
loop_
_entity.id
_entity.type
_entity.pdbx_description
1 polymer ?
#
loop_
_entity_poly.entity_id
_entity_poly.type
_entity_poly.pdbx_seq_one_letter_code
_entity_poly.pdbx_strand_id
1 'polypeptide(L)'
;MVENIYLFLIDYAKSLLLYPIVNGLNLTFFILLWQGIGTFMIFSLSEFTGLLQRKLNLEVDYFILIFACVTGCFASICFLAGEENEKVYGRVFRLIGIFGIVFLFLIPTTVILGAGIIIPIYSIIMWIINGIISVLPILAGLAVIMPILFFGGIFSIVGAIVGRL
;
A
#
# COMPACT_ATOMS: atom_id res chain seq x y z
N MET A 1 15.35 -8.80 20.03
CA MET A 1 15.13 -7.40 19.62
C MET A 1 14.64 -7.30 18.18
N VAL A 2 15.27 -8.01 17.22
CA VAL A 2 14.85 -8.04 15.80
C VAL A 2 13.45 -8.65 15.62
N GLU A 3 13.11 -9.74 16.32
CA GLU A 3 11.76 -10.34 16.26
C GLU A 3 10.65 -9.38 16.71
N ASN A 4 10.88 -8.57 17.75
CA ASN A 4 9.89 -7.58 18.21
C ASN A 4 9.66 -6.47 17.19
N ILE A 5 10.69 -6.04 16.46
CA ILE A 5 10.55 -5.03 15.41
C ILE A 5 9.78 -5.62 14.23
N TYR A 6 10.03 -6.88 13.90
CA TYR A 6 9.34 -7.57 12.80
C TYR A 6 7.85 -7.77 13.11
N LEU A 7 7.53 -8.22 14.32
CA LEU A 7 6.16 -8.35 14.82
C LEU A 7 5.46 -6.99 14.86
N PHE A 8 6.14 -5.94 15.32
CA PHE A 8 5.62 -4.58 15.30
C PHE A 8 5.33 -4.09 13.87
N LEU A 9 6.22 -4.34 12.90
CA LEU A 9 6.00 -3.98 11.50
C LEU A 9 4.80 -4.72 10.90
N ILE A 10 4.63 -6.00 11.23
CA ILE A 10 3.51 -6.82 10.77
C ILE A 10 2.19 -6.29 11.36
N ASP A 11 2.14 -6.01 12.66
CA ASP A 11 0.95 -5.47 13.30
C ASP A 11 0.63 -4.06 12.79
N TYR A 12 1.65 -3.24 12.55
CA TYR A 12 1.50 -1.92 11.96
C TYR A 12 0.95 -2.00 10.53
N ALA A 13 1.50 -2.87 9.69
CA ALA A 13 1.00 -3.11 8.34
C ALA A 13 -0.44 -3.62 8.36
N LYS A 14 -0.75 -4.55 9.27
CA LYS A 14 -2.11 -5.09 9.44
C LYS A 14 -3.11 -4.01 9.88
N SER A 15 -2.71 -3.13 10.78
CA SER A 15 -3.48 -1.95 11.20
C SER A 15 -3.71 -0.99 10.03
N LEU A 16 -2.68 -0.76 9.21
CA LEU A 16 -2.79 0.07 8.01
C LEU A 16 -3.79 -0.49 6.99
N LEU A 17 -3.79 -1.82 6.83
CA LEU A 17 -4.64 -2.56 5.90
C LEU A 17 -6.06 -2.82 6.41
N LEU A 18 -6.37 -2.46 7.66
CA LEU A 18 -7.70 -2.60 8.27
C LEU A 18 -8.68 -1.54 7.72
N TYR A 19 -8.20 -0.32 7.50
CA TYR A 19 -8.95 0.76 6.85
C TYR A 19 -8.09 1.47 5.79
N PRO A 20 -7.73 0.76 4.70
CA PRO A 20 -6.71 1.22 3.76
C PRO A 20 -7.10 2.54 3.06
N ILE A 21 -8.39 2.76 2.79
CA ILE A 21 -8.86 4.01 2.19
C ILE A 21 -8.66 5.20 3.14
N VAL A 22 -9.11 5.05 4.39
CA VAL A 22 -9.01 6.10 5.42
C VAL A 22 -7.55 6.37 5.78
N ASN A 23 -6.77 5.30 5.94
CA ASN A 23 -5.35 5.39 6.28
C ASN A 23 -4.52 5.98 5.13
N GLY A 24 -4.84 5.67 3.87
CA GLY A 24 -4.19 6.28 2.71
C GLY A 24 -4.47 7.78 2.60
N LEU A 25 -5.70 8.21 2.88
CA LEU A 25 -6.06 9.64 2.94
C LEU A 25 -5.37 10.34 4.12
N ASN A 26 -5.38 9.74 5.30
CA ASN A 26 -4.69 10.28 6.47
C ASN A 26 -3.19 10.41 6.23
N LEU A 27 -2.54 9.40 5.63
CA LEU A 27 -1.12 9.48 5.30
C LEU A 27 -0.83 10.64 4.34
N THR A 28 -1.67 10.81 3.32
CA THR A 28 -1.57 11.93 2.38
C THR A 28 -1.65 13.26 3.12
N PHE A 29 -2.59 13.40 4.07
CA PHE A 29 -2.71 14.58 4.91
C PHE A 29 -1.48 14.80 5.80
N PHE A 30 -0.94 13.77 6.44
CA PHE A 30 0.28 13.86 7.24
C PHE A 30 1.50 14.26 6.41
N ILE A 31 1.64 13.75 5.19
CA ILE A 31 2.71 14.13 4.27
C ILE A 31 2.58 15.62 3.91
N LEU A 32 1.37 16.11 3.59
CA LEU A 32 1.13 17.54 3.34
C LEU A 32 1.55 18.40 4.54
N LEU A 33 1.15 17.99 5.74
CA LEU A 33 1.45 18.70 6.98
C LEU A 33 2.96 18.73 7.25
N TRP A 34 3.64 17.61 7.03
CA TRP A 34 5.11 17.49 7.12
C TRP A 34 5.81 18.39 6.12
N GLN A 35 5.36 18.43 4.86
CA GLN A 35 5.92 19.35 3.85
C GLN A 35 5.75 20.82 4.27
N GLY A 36 4.59 21.19 4.84
CA GLY A 36 4.34 22.55 5.32
C GLY A 36 5.24 22.95 6.49
N ILE A 37 5.25 22.15 7.56
CA ILE A 37 6.09 22.40 8.74
C ILE A 37 7.57 22.34 8.37
N GLY A 38 7.97 21.36 7.58
CA GLY A 38 9.34 21.16 7.15
C GLY A 38 9.87 22.32 6.31
N THR A 39 9.03 22.88 5.43
CA THR A 39 9.38 24.08 4.67
C THR A 39 9.61 25.27 5.59
N PHE A 40 8.73 25.47 6.58
CA PHE A 40 8.89 26.53 7.58
C PHE A 40 10.16 26.34 8.42
N MET A 41 10.45 25.12 8.87
CA MET A 41 11.68 24.82 9.61
C MET A 41 12.94 25.07 8.79
N ILE A 42 12.98 24.63 7.54
CA ILE A 42 14.13 24.83 6.65
C ILE A 42 14.31 26.32 6.36
N PHE A 43 13.23 27.07 6.21
CA PHE A 43 13.26 28.53 6.08
C PHE A 43 13.90 29.18 7.31
N SER A 44 13.46 28.84 8.54
CA SER A 44 14.07 29.36 9.77
C SER A 44 15.52 28.90 9.96
N LEU A 45 15.85 27.67 9.54
CA LEU A 45 17.23 27.19 9.56
C LEU A 45 18.09 27.91 8.53
N SER A 46 17.53 28.31 7.38
CA SER A 46 18.30 28.96 6.32
C SER A 46 19.08 30.17 6.84
N GLU A 47 18.46 30.93 7.74
CA GLU A 47 19.05 32.09 8.44
C GLU A 47 20.24 31.70 9.34
N PHE A 48 20.16 30.55 10.02
CA PHE A 48 21.28 29.98 10.80
C PHE A 48 22.33 29.29 9.93
N THR A 49 21.94 28.77 8.77
CA THR A 49 22.83 27.98 7.90
C THR A 49 23.88 28.82 7.22
N GLY A 50 23.76 30.15 7.16
CA GLY A 50 24.84 31.02 6.69
C GLY A 50 26.15 30.85 7.48
N LEU A 51 26.08 30.46 8.76
CA LEU A 51 27.25 30.11 9.58
C LEU A 51 27.83 28.73 9.23
N LEU A 52 26.97 27.73 9.03
CA LEU A 52 27.38 26.37 8.66
C LEU A 52 27.94 26.33 7.23
N GLN A 53 27.34 27.09 6.34
CA GLN A 53 27.73 27.30 4.95
C GLN A 53 29.17 27.79 4.84
N ARG A 54 29.55 28.80 5.64
CA ARG A 54 30.93 29.31 5.70
C ARG A 54 31.93 28.26 6.19
N LYS A 55 31.52 27.33 7.06
CA LYS A 55 32.39 26.25 7.53
C LYS A 55 32.52 25.09 6.53
N LEU A 56 31.46 24.80 5.78
CA LEU A 56 31.40 23.68 4.83
C LEU A 56 31.76 24.07 3.39
N ASN A 57 31.88 25.37 3.10
CA ASN A 57 32.18 25.93 1.76
C ASN A 57 31.22 25.45 0.66
N LEU A 58 29.93 25.28 1.01
CA LEU A 58 28.87 24.85 0.10
C LEU A 58 28.02 26.04 -0.34
N GLU A 59 27.45 26.00 -1.55
CA GLU A 59 26.42 26.98 -1.95
C GLU A 59 25.09 26.66 -1.24
N VAL A 60 24.29 27.70 -0.97
CA VAL A 60 23.00 27.62 -0.24
C VAL A 60 22.07 26.56 -0.83
N ASP A 61 22.04 26.46 -2.16
CA ASP A 61 21.16 25.56 -2.91
C ASP A 61 21.49 24.08 -2.65
N TYR A 62 22.77 23.72 -2.56
CA TYR A 62 23.20 22.34 -2.25
C TYR A 62 22.94 21.97 -0.79
N PHE A 63 23.06 22.93 0.13
CA PHE A 63 22.75 22.69 1.53
C PHE A 63 21.25 22.41 1.72
N ILE A 64 20.39 23.23 1.11
CA ILE A 64 18.93 23.03 1.13
C ILE A 64 18.57 21.70 0.49
N LEU A 65 19.20 21.33 -0.63
CA LEU A 65 18.98 20.03 -1.26
C LEU A 65 19.31 18.85 -0.33
N ILE A 66 20.49 18.86 0.30
CA ILE A 66 20.92 17.79 1.21
C ILE A 66 19.96 17.68 2.40
N PHE A 67 19.61 18.82 3.00
CA PHE A 67 18.74 18.85 4.16
C PHE A 67 17.31 18.40 3.82
N ALA A 68 16.78 18.84 2.67
CA ALA A 68 15.49 18.39 2.16
C ALA A 68 15.49 16.89 1.83
N CYS A 69 16.61 16.35 1.33
CA CYS A 69 16.74 14.91 1.08
C CYS A 69 16.77 14.09 2.38
N VAL A 70 17.46 14.57 3.42
CA VAL A 70 17.54 13.90 4.74
C VAL A 70 16.20 13.96 5.47
N THR A 71 15.49 15.08 5.39
CA THR A 71 14.21 15.30 6.07
C THR A 71 12.98 14.87 5.26
N GLY A 72 13.16 14.60 3.96
CA GLY A 72 12.07 14.32 3.02
C GLY A 72 11.22 15.55 2.65
N CYS A 73 11.66 16.76 2.98
CA CYS A 73 10.91 18.02 2.80
C CYS A 73 11.20 18.68 1.44
N PHE A 74 10.79 18.05 0.35
CA PHE A 74 11.04 18.52 -1.02
C PHE A 74 10.29 19.80 -1.41
N ALA A 75 9.22 20.16 -0.68
CA ALA A 75 8.52 21.44 -0.86
C ALA A 75 9.45 22.64 -0.61
N SER A 76 10.37 22.54 0.34
CA SER A 76 11.34 23.59 0.65
C SER A 76 12.25 23.94 -0.53
N ILE A 77 12.66 22.93 -1.32
CA ILE A 77 13.50 23.11 -2.50
C ILE A 77 12.74 23.91 -3.58
N CYS A 78 11.43 23.66 -3.74
CA CYS A 78 10.63 24.34 -4.75
C CYS A 78 10.44 25.83 -4.45
N PHE A 79 10.34 26.21 -3.17
CA PHE A 79 10.13 27.60 -2.76
C PHE A 79 11.46 28.36 -2.59
N LEU A 80 12.47 27.76 -1.96
CA LEU A 80 13.71 28.46 -1.62
C LEU A 80 14.73 28.51 -2.77
N ALA A 81 14.90 27.43 -3.52
CA ALA A 81 15.87 27.39 -4.63
C ALA A 81 15.33 28.01 -5.93
N GLY A 82 14.05 28.41 -5.95
CA GLY A 82 13.36 28.97 -7.12
C GLY A 82 13.40 30.50 -7.23
N GLU A 83 13.81 31.18 -6.18
CA GLU A 83 13.76 32.65 -6.11
C GLU A 83 14.96 33.30 -6.84
N GLU A 84 16.11 32.62 -6.92
CA GLU A 84 17.29 33.07 -7.66
C GLU A 84 17.32 32.51 -9.09
N ASN A 85 16.51 33.10 -9.97
CA ASN A 85 16.49 32.78 -11.42
C ASN A 85 17.82 33.06 -12.16
N GLU A 86 18.82 33.65 -11.51
CA GLU A 86 20.13 33.96 -12.12
C GLU A 86 21.09 32.77 -12.19
N LYS A 87 20.87 31.70 -11.42
CA LYS A 87 21.77 30.53 -11.38
C LYS A 87 21.37 29.45 -12.38
N VAL A 88 22.35 28.96 -13.16
CA VAL A 88 22.21 27.90 -14.18
C VAL A 88 21.52 26.63 -13.64
N TYR A 89 21.71 26.32 -12.35
CA TYR A 89 21.19 25.11 -11.71
C TYR A 89 19.81 25.25 -11.05
N GLY A 90 19.24 26.46 -10.91
CA GLY A 90 17.97 26.66 -10.19
C GLY A 90 16.79 25.87 -10.78
N ARG A 91 16.75 25.75 -12.12
CA ARG A 91 15.74 24.92 -12.82
C ARG A 91 15.86 23.43 -12.48
N VAL A 92 17.08 22.92 -12.29
CA VAL A 92 17.34 21.51 -11.98
C VAL A 92 16.89 21.21 -10.54
N PHE A 93 17.22 22.08 -9.58
CA PHE A 93 16.76 21.94 -8.20
C PHE A 93 15.24 21.96 -8.08
N ARG A 94 14.56 22.85 -8.81
CA ARG A 94 13.10 22.90 -8.84
C ARG A 94 12.49 21.61 -9.40
N LEU A 95 13.10 21.03 -10.43
CA LEU A 95 12.65 19.76 -11.02
C LEU A 95 12.83 18.59 -10.04
N ILE A 96 13.95 18.56 -9.30
CA ILE A 96 14.19 17.59 -8.23
C ILE A 96 13.16 17.75 -7.11
N GLY A 97 12.84 18.98 -6.71
CA GLY A 97 11.80 19.26 -5.71
C GLY A 97 10.43 18.76 -6.14
N ILE A 98 10.00 19.08 -7.37
CA ILE A 98 8.71 18.61 -7.92
C ILE A 98 8.68 17.08 -7.98
N PHE A 99 9.75 16.47 -8.49
CA PHE A 99 9.84 15.02 -8.57
C PHE A 99 9.78 14.36 -7.19
N GLY A 100 10.53 14.90 -6.23
CA GLY A 100 10.53 14.42 -4.84
C GLY A 100 9.15 14.50 -4.19
N ILE A 101 8.44 15.61 -4.34
CA ILE A 101 7.06 15.77 -3.84
C ILE A 101 6.15 14.71 -4.47
N VAL A 102 6.16 14.61 -5.80
CA VAL A 102 5.30 13.63 -6.51
C VAL A 102 5.61 12.22 -6.05
N PHE A 103 6.89 11.84 -5.91
CA PHE A 103 7.27 10.51 -5.47
C PHE A 103 6.82 10.20 -4.04
N LEU A 104 6.98 11.17 -3.13
CA LEU A 104 6.63 11.04 -1.71
C LEU A 104 5.11 10.95 -1.50
N PHE A 105 4.33 11.62 -2.33
CA PHE A 105 2.86 11.50 -2.32
C PHE A 105 2.39 10.25 -3.03
N LEU A 106 2.86 10.03 -4.25
CA LEU A 106 2.24 9.07 -5.14
C LEU A 106 2.52 7.64 -4.70
N ILE A 107 3.74 7.30 -4.31
CA ILE A 107 4.07 5.89 -3.99
C ILE A 107 3.38 5.42 -2.71
N PRO A 108 3.55 6.06 -1.55
CA PRO A 108 2.95 5.56 -0.31
C PRO A 108 1.43 5.56 -0.39
N THR A 109 0.84 6.62 -0.95
CA THR A 109 -0.62 6.75 -1.08
C THR A 109 -1.18 5.73 -2.06
N THR A 110 -0.55 5.51 -3.23
CA THR A 110 -1.04 4.50 -4.19
C THR A 110 -0.88 3.07 -3.69
N VAL A 111 0.19 2.76 -2.96
CA VAL A 111 0.38 1.42 -2.37
C VAL A 111 -0.73 1.11 -1.36
N ILE A 112 -1.04 2.06 -0.47
CA ILE A 112 -2.05 1.86 0.58
C ILE A 112 -3.47 1.85 -0.01
N LEU A 113 -3.79 2.78 -0.91
CA LEU A 113 -5.09 2.80 -1.59
C LEU A 113 -5.28 1.57 -2.49
N GLY A 114 -4.22 1.15 -3.19
CA GLY A 114 -4.22 -0.04 -4.03
C GLY A 114 -4.49 -1.30 -3.21
N ALA A 115 -3.86 -1.43 -2.03
CA ALA A 115 -4.17 -2.51 -1.11
C ALA A 115 -5.65 -2.51 -0.68
N GLY A 116 -6.26 -1.33 -0.52
CA GLY A 116 -7.69 -1.20 -0.24
C GLY A 116 -8.63 -1.65 -1.34
N ILE A 117 -8.15 -1.77 -2.57
CA ILE A 117 -8.93 -2.31 -3.70
C ILE A 117 -8.62 -3.80 -3.90
N ILE A 118 -7.35 -4.19 -3.77
CA ILE A 118 -6.89 -5.57 -4.01
C ILE A 118 -7.44 -6.52 -2.94
N ILE A 119 -7.45 -6.13 -1.66
CA ILE A 119 -7.91 -6.99 -0.55
C ILE A 119 -9.38 -7.42 -0.72
N PRO A 120 -10.34 -6.51 -0.98
CA PRO A 120 -11.73 -6.90 -1.24
C PRO A 120 -11.90 -7.83 -2.44
N ILE A 121 -11.21 -7.56 -3.56
CA ILE A 121 -11.27 -8.39 -4.77
C ILE A 121 -10.78 -9.81 -4.45
N TYR A 122 -9.64 -9.93 -3.77
CA TYR A 122 -9.10 -11.21 -3.34
C TYR A 122 -10.06 -11.96 -2.42
N SER A 123 -10.69 -11.26 -1.46
CA SER A 123 -11.68 -11.83 -0.55
C SER A 123 -12.90 -12.42 -1.30
N ILE A 124 -13.43 -11.70 -2.30
CA ILE A 124 -14.54 -12.17 -3.13
C ILE A 124 -14.15 -13.44 -3.91
N ILE A 125 -12.96 -13.44 -4.53
CA ILE A 125 -12.46 -14.60 -5.28
C ILE A 125 -12.31 -15.81 -4.35
N MET A 126 -11.72 -15.63 -3.17
CA MET A 126 -11.54 -16.71 -2.20
C MET A 126 -12.88 -17.23 -1.66
N TRP A 127 -13.87 -16.36 -1.45
CA TRP A 127 -15.22 -16.76 -1.08
C TRP A 127 -15.87 -17.65 -2.15
N ILE A 128 -15.75 -17.27 -3.44
CA ILE A 128 -16.24 -18.08 -4.56
C ILE A 128 -15.55 -19.45 -4.60
N ILE A 129 -14.22 -19.48 -4.49
CA ILE A 129 -13.44 -20.73 -4.51
C ILE A 129 -13.85 -21.64 -3.35
N ASN A 130 -13.96 -21.11 -2.14
CA ASN A 130 -14.42 -21.88 -0.98
C ASN A 130 -15.86 -22.37 -1.15
N GLY A 131 -16.73 -21.57 -1.78
CA GLY A 131 -18.07 -21.98 -2.17
C GLY A 131 -18.05 -23.20 -3.09
N ILE A 132 -17.21 -23.18 -4.13
CA ILE A 132 -17.07 -24.31 -5.06
C ILE A 132 -16.53 -25.56 -4.35
N ILE A 133 -15.47 -25.39 -3.55
CA ILE A 133 -14.84 -26.50 -2.80
C ILE A 133 -15.83 -27.13 -1.81
N SER A 134 -16.70 -26.35 -1.18
CA SER A 134 -17.69 -26.88 -0.23
C SER A 134 -18.84 -27.65 -0.89
N VAL A 135 -19.20 -27.33 -2.14
CA VAL A 135 -20.28 -28.00 -2.89
C VAL A 135 -19.79 -29.24 -3.64
N LEU A 136 -18.51 -29.29 -4.03
CA LEU A 136 -17.93 -30.40 -4.79
C LEU A 136 -18.14 -31.79 -4.12
N PRO A 137 -17.90 -31.97 -2.80
CA PRO A 137 -18.09 -33.25 -2.13
C PRO A 137 -19.54 -33.70 -2.09
N ILE A 138 -20.48 -32.75 -2.01
CA ILE A 138 -21.92 -33.03 -1.99
C ILE A 138 -22.35 -33.55 -3.36
N LEU A 139 -21.92 -32.90 -4.43
CA LEU A 139 -22.17 -33.35 -5.81
C LEU A 139 -21.54 -34.72 -6.08
N ALA A 140 -20.29 -34.94 -5.62
CA ALA A 140 -19.62 -36.23 -5.75
C ALA A 140 -20.34 -37.34 -4.97
N GLY A 141 -20.77 -37.07 -3.74
CA GLY A 141 -21.55 -38.01 -2.93
C GLY A 141 -22.90 -38.36 -3.59
N LEU A 142 -23.59 -37.36 -4.15
CA LEU A 142 -24.86 -37.56 -4.85
C LEU A 142 -24.67 -38.40 -6.13
N ALA A 143 -23.59 -38.15 -6.88
CA ALA A 143 -23.23 -38.93 -8.06
C ALA A 143 -22.92 -40.41 -7.75
N VAL A 144 -22.41 -40.72 -6.55
CA VAL A 144 -22.17 -42.10 -6.10
C VAL A 144 -23.46 -42.76 -5.59
N ILE A 145 -24.31 -42.02 -4.87
CA ILE A 145 -25.55 -42.56 -4.30
C ILE A 145 -26.61 -42.83 -5.36
N MET A 146 -26.71 -42.00 -6.40
CA MET A 146 -27.73 -42.13 -7.46
C MET A 146 -27.73 -43.51 -8.14
N PRO A 147 -26.58 -44.03 -8.64
CA PRO A 147 -26.52 -45.37 -9.23
C PRO A 147 -26.89 -46.48 -8.24
N ILE A 148 -26.47 -46.36 -6.97
CA ILE A 148 -26.77 -47.36 -5.94
C ILE A 148 -28.28 -47.45 -5.69
N LEU A 149 -28.94 -46.29 -5.55
CA LEU A 149 -30.40 -46.23 -5.42
C LEU A 149 -31.10 -46.75 -6.68
N PHE A 150 -30.58 -46.45 -7.87
CA PHE A 150 -31.18 -46.87 -9.13
C PHE A 150 -31.07 -48.39 -9.35
N PHE A 151 -29.87 -48.96 -9.24
CA PHE A 151 -29.67 -50.40 -9.35
C PHE A 151 -30.29 -51.17 -8.18
N GLY A 152 -30.17 -50.67 -6.95
CA GLY A 152 -30.81 -51.26 -5.77
C GLY A 152 -32.34 -51.27 -5.89
N GLY A 153 -32.93 -50.21 -6.44
CA GLY A 153 -34.36 -50.15 -6.74
C GLY A 153 -34.80 -51.18 -7.78
N ILE A 154 -34.05 -51.32 -8.87
CA ILE A 154 -34.30 -52.34 -9.91
C ILE A 154 -34.22 -53.75 -9.31
N PHE A 155 -33.15 -54.06 -8.56
CA PHE A 155 -32.99 -55.39 -7.94
C PHE A 155 -34.08 -55.69 -6.89
N SER A 156 -34.55 -54.68 -6.14
CA SER A 156 -35.66 -54.84 -5.20
C SER A 156 -36.96 -55.25 -5.92
N ILE A 157 -37.27 -54.62 -7.05
CA ILE A 157 -38.44 -54.97 -7.86
C ILE A 157 -38.31 -56.40 -8.41
N VAL A 158 -37.15 -56.76 -8.95
CA VAL A 158 -36.89 -58.12 -9.46
C VAL A 158 -37.02 -59.15 -8.35
N GLY A 159 -36.47 -58.90 -7.16
CA GLY A 159 -36.59 -59.79 -6.01
C GLY A 159 -38.04 -59.98 -5.54
N ALA A 160 -38.85 -58.91 -5.55
CA ALA A 160 -40.26 -58.98 -5.20
C ALA A 160 -41.11 -59.80 -6.21
N ILE A 161 -40.71 -59.82 -7.49
CA ILE A 161 -41.38 -60.58 -8.54
C ILE A 161 -40.96 -62.05 -8.50
N VAL A 162 -39.65 -62.32 -8.37
CA VAL A 162 -39.11 -63.69 -8.32
C VAL A 162 -39.49 -64.41 -7.02
N GLY A 163 -39.57 -63.72 -5.88
CA GLY A 163 -40.01 -64.32 -4.62
C GLY A 163 -41.51 -64.64 -4.53
N ARG A 164 -42.30 -64.27 -5.54
CA ARG A 164 -43.73 -64.60 -5.66
C ARG A 164 -44.02 -65.73 -6.67
N LEU A 165 -43.01 -66.19 -7.41
CA LEU A 165 -43.04 -67.38 -8.27
C LEU A 165 -42.62 -68.62 -7.46
#